data_AF-T0ZZX2-F1
#
_entry.id   AF-T0ZZX2-F1
#
_cell.length_a   1.000
_cell.length_b   1.000
_cell.length_c   1.000
_cell.angle_alpha   90.00
_cell.angle_beta   90.00
_cell.angle_gamma   90.00
#
_symmetry.space_group_name_H-M   'P 1'
#
loop_
_entity.id
_entity.type
_entity.pdbx_description
1 polymer ?
#
loop_
_entity_poly.entity_id
_entity_poly.type
_entity_poly.pdbx_seq_one_letter_code
_entity_poly.pdbx_strand_id
1 'polypeptide(L)'
;MRWSQALTRHKSIAQLQQDAGARRDLRRVLGIWQLTAIGIGGIIGVGIFVLAGQQAAVNAGPAVFISFLIAGVASAAAALCYAEFAGLIPVTG
;
A
#
# COMPACT_ATOMS: atom_id res chain seq x y z
N MET A 1 -33.52 13.26 -1.56
CA MET A 1 -32.96 12.83 -0.25
C MET A 1 -32.18 11.49 -0.30
N ARG A 2 -31.52 11.10 -1.41
CA ARG A 2 -30.78 9.82 -1.55
C ARG A 2 -29.25 9.95 -1.42
N TRP A 3 -28.74 11.18 -1.33
CA TRP A 3 -27.29 11.48 -1.30
C TRP A 3 -26.67 11.36 0.10
N SER A 4 -27.43 11.65 1.16
CA SER A 4 -26.95 11.50 2.54
C SER A 4 -26.74 10.04 2.93
N GLN A 5 -27.58 9.12 2.45
CA GLN A 5 -27.45 7.68 2.69
C GLN A 5 -26.28 7.04 1.90
N ALA A 6 -25.84 7.64 0.80
CA ALA A 6 -24.70 7.13 0.03
C ALA A 6 -23.37 7.33 0.77
N LEU A 7 -23.26 8.42 1.55
CA LEU A 7 -22.06 8.74 2.33
C LEU A 7 -21.88 7.85 3.56
N THR A 8 -22.95 7.29 4.13
CA THR A 8 -22.91 6.45 5.34
C THR A 8 -22.94 4.95 5.05
N ARG A 9 -23.00 4.57 3.76
CA ARG A 9 -23.07 3.16 3.35
C ARG A 9 -21.68 2.53 3.42
N HIS A 10 -21.37 2.00 4.59
CA HIS A 10 -20.23 1.11 4.80
C HIS A 10 -20.69 -0.34 4.60
N LYS A 11 -19.82 -1.17 4.05
CA LYS A 11 -20.08 -2.60 3.89
C LYS A 11 -19.41 -3.34 5.03
N SER A 12 -20.12 -4.25 5.68
CA SER A 12 -19.52 -5.00 6.79
C SER A 12 -18.43 -5.96 6.26
N ILE A 13 -17.46 -6.29 7.10
CA ILE A 13 -16.36 -7.21 6.74
C ILE A 13 -16.92 -8.58 6.28
N ALA A 14 -17.96 -9.07 6.97
CA ALA A 14 -18.66 -10.30 6.59
C ALA A 14 -19.28 -10.22 5.18
N GLN A 15 -19.91 -9.09 4.83
CA GLN A 15 -20.46 -8.85 3.50
C GLN A 15 -19.36 -8.71 2.42
N LEU A 16 -18.18 -8.20 2.77
CA LEU A 16 -17.03 -8.13 1.86
C LEU A 16 -16.47 -9.52 1.54
N GLN A 17 -16.32 -10.37 2.56
CA GLN A 17 -15.84 -11.74 2.39
C GLN A 17 -16.81 -12.62 1.58
N GLN A 18 -18.12 -12.47 1.81
CA GLN A 18 -19.15 -13.16 1.02
C GLN A 18 -19.11 -12.76 -0.46
N ASP A 19 -19.03 -11.47 -0.78
CA ASP A 19 -18.94 -10.99 -2.16
C ASP A 19 -17.64 -11.41 -2.85
N ALA A 20 -16.52 -11.42 -2.13
CA ALA A 20 -15.24 -11.88 -2.66
C ALA A 20 -15.27 -13.38 -3.03
N GLY A 21 -16.03 -14.20 -2.30
CA GLY A 21 -16.26 -15.61 -2.65
C GLY A 21 -17.20 -15.81 -3.84
N ALA A 22 -18.15 -14.89 -4.04
CA ALA A 22 -19.11 -14.92 -5.14
C ALA A 22 -18.53 -14.43 -6.47
N ARG A 23 -17.64 -13.44 -6.45
CA ARG A 23 -16.96 -12.90 -7.65
C ARG A 23 -15.79 -13.80 -8.07
N ARG A 24 -16.08 -14.82 -8.90
CA ARG A 24 -15.07 -15.73 -9.48
C ARG A 24 -14.45 -15.27 -10.81
N ASP A 25 -14.58 -13.99 -11.16
CA ASP A 25 -14.22 -13.50 -12.50
C ASP A 25 -12.70 -13.51 -12.78
N LEU A 26 -11.87 -13.43 -11.73
CA LEU A 26 -10.40 -13.38 -11.85
C LEU A 26 -9.76 -14.67 -11.36
N ARG A 27 -8.99 -15.32 -12.23
CA ARG A 27 -8.18 -16.49 -11.89
C ARG A 27 -6.95 -16.06 -11.09
N ARG A 28 -6.73 -16.65 -9.91
CA ARG A 28 -5.53 -16.44 -9.10
C ARG A 28 -4.30 -17.03 -9.81
N VAL A 29 -3.55 -16.18 -10.51
CA VAL A 29 -2.32 -16.56 -11.24
C VAL A 29 -1.06 -15.91 -10.67
N LEU A 30 -1.24 -14.89 -9.83
CA LEU A 30 -0.17 -14.08 -9.29
C LEU A 30 0.45 -14.77 -8.06
N GLY A 31 1.68 -15.26 -8.22
CA GLY A 31 2.46 -15.83 -7.12
C GLY A 31 3.21 -14.76 -6.32
N ILE A 32 3.87 -15.18 -5.24
CA ILE A 32 4.65 -14.30 -4.34
C ILE A 32 5.63 -13.40 -5.11
N TRP A 33 6.41 -13.97 -6.02
CA TRP A 33 7.40 -13.20 -6.78
C TRP A 33 6.79 -12.12 -7.66
N GLN A 34 5.65 -12.42 -8.29
CA GLN A 34 4.96 -11.48 -9.15
C GLN A 34 4.31 -10.37 -8.33
N LEU A 35 3.71 -10.71 -7.19
CA LEU A 35 3.16 -9.75 -6.23
C LEU A 35 4.25 -8.81 -5.68
N THR A 36 5.39 -9.36 -5.25
CA THR A 36 6.52 -8.57 -4.76
C THR A 36 7.09 -7.66 -5.84
N ALA A 37 7.22 -8.16 -7.08
CA ALA A 37 7.69 -7.35 -8.21
C ALA A 37 6.75 -6.17 -8.50
N ILE A 38 5.43 -6.38 -8.48
CA ILE A 38 4.44 -5.29 -8.62
C ILE A 38 4.57 -4.28 -7.48
N GLY A 39 4.73 -4.75 -6.24
CA GLY A 39 4.94 -3.88 -5.08
C GLY A 39 6.19 -3.01 -5.23
N ILE A 40 7.34 -3.61 -5.57
CA ILE A 40 8.59 -2.89 -5.81
C ILE A 40 8.43 -1.86 -6.94
N GLY A 41 7.82 -2.27 -8.05
CA GLY A 41 7.55 -1.38 -9.19
C GLY A 41 6.63 -0.21 -8.86
N GLY A 42 5.69 -0.39 -7.93
CA GLY A 42 4.81 0.68 -7.45
C GLY A 42 5.49 1.66 -6.48
N ILE A 43 6.49 1.21 -5.73
CA ILE A 43 7.22 2.03 -4.75
C ILE A 43 8.33 2.85 -5.41
N ILE A 44 9.05 2.27 -6.37
CA ILE A 44 10.16 2.94 -7.05
C ILE A 44 9.61 3.94 -8.08
N GLY A 45 9.89 5.23 -7.86
CA GLY A 45 9.45 6.30 -8.77
C GLY A 45 10.27 7.58 -8.63
N VAL A 46 9.67 8.72 -8.99
CA VAL A 46 10.32 10.04 -8.99
C VAL A 46 10.97 10.40 -7.64
N GLY A 47 10.43 9.89 -6.52
CA GLY A 47 10.93 10.16 -5.18
C GLY A 47 12.41 9.83 -4.98
N ILE A 48 12.86 8.63 -5.41
CA ILE A 48 14.26 8.25 -5.22
C ILE A 48 15.20 8.89 -6.25
N PHE A 49 14.74 9.07 -7.50
CA PHE A 49 15.59 9.57 -8.58
C PHE A 49 15.77 11.09 -8.58
N VAL A 50 14.77 11.85 -8.13
CA VAL A 50 14.79 13.32 -8.16
C VAL A 50 14.78 13.89 -6.75
N LEU A 51 13.79 13.51 -5.93
CA LEU A 51 13.60 14.15 -4.62
C LEU A 51 14.75 13.82 -3.67
N ALA A 52 15.31 12.61 -3.68
CA ALA A 52 16.42 12.25 -2.81
C ALA A 52 17.64 13.18 -2.97
N GLY A 53 18.02 13.50 -4.22
CA GLY A 53 19.11 14.44 -4.50
C GLY A 53 18.78 15.87 -4.07
N GLN A 54 17.54 16.29 -4.28
CA GLN A 54 17.08 17.61 -3.85
C GLN A 54 17.05 17.75 -2.32
N GLN A 55 16.62 16.71 -1.60
CA GLN A 55 16.66 16.67 -0.13
C GLN A 55 18.09 16.63 0.42
N ALA A 56 19.00 15.92 -0.27
CA ALA A 56 20.42 15.94 0.06
C ALA A 56 21.01 17.34 -0.11
N ALA A 57 20.71 18.03 -1.20
CA ALA A 57 21.27 19.35 -1.48
C ALA A 57 20.74 20.45 -0.55
N VAL A 58 19.44 20.43 -0.22
CA VAL A 58 18.78 21.56 0.45
C VAL A 58 18.60 21.36 1.95
N ASN A 59 18.42 20.12 2.42
CA ASN A 59 17.99 19.85 3.80
C ASN A 59 19.03 19.08 4.62
N ALA A 60 19.44 17.89 4.18
CA ALA A 60 20.19 16.95 5.02
C ALA A 60 21.69 16.84 4.68
N GLY A 61 22.13 17.31 3.52
CA GLY A 61 23.53 17.20 3.10
C GLY A 61 24.00 15.73 3.02
N PRO A 62 25.26 15.44 3.39
CA PRO A 62 25.80 14.09 3.45
C PRO A 62 25.03 13.15 4.40
N ALA A 63 24.29 13.71 5.37
CA ALA A 63 23.51 12.94 6.34
C ALA A 63 22.14 12.48 5.81
N VAL A 64 21.80 12.76 4.55
CA VAL A 64 20.52 12.37 3.92
C VAL A 64 20.23 10.87 4.04
N PHE A 65 21.28 10.02 4.04
CA PHE A 65 21.10 8.58 4.21
C PHE A 65 20.51 8.22 5.59
N ILE A 66 20.84 8.98 6.64
CA ILE A 66 20.31 8.78 7.99
C ILE A 66 18.81 9.12 7.99
N SER A 67 18.42 10.20 7.32
CA SER A 67 17.02 10.57 7.15
C SER A 67 16.24 9.47 6.43
N PHE A 68 16.80 8.89 5.36
CA PHE A 68 16.19 7.76 4.64
C PHE A 68 16.11 6.49 5.50
N LEU A 69 17.10 6.23 6.36
CA LEU A 69 17.07 5.07 7.26
C LEU A 69 15.91 5.18 8.26
N ILE A 70 15.75 6.36 8.88
CA ILE A 70 14.64 6.63 9.81
C ILE A 70 13.29 6.53 9.09
N ALA A 71 13.18 7.14 7.90
CA ALA A 71 11.98 7.05 7.08
C ALA A 71 11.68 5.58 6.67
N GLY A 72 12.70 4.78 6.41
CA GLY A 72 12.60 3.35 6.10
C GLY A 72 12.02 2.55 7.26
N VAL A 73 12.49 2.80 8.49
CA VAL A 73 11.95 2.14 9.69
C VAL A 73 10.48 2.53 9.92
N ALA A 74 10.15 3.81 9.78
CA ALA A 74 8.76 4.27 9.89
C ALA A 74 7.85 3.64 8.82
N SER A 75 8.34 3.56 7.58
CA SER A 75 7.62 2.92 6.47
C SER A 75 7.45 1.42 6.68
N ALA A 76 8.44 0.74 7.25
CA ALA A 76 8.36 -0.69 7.57
C ALA A 76 7.28 -0.98 8.63
N ALA A 77 7.19 -0.13 9.67
CA ALA A 77 6.11 -0.26 10.66
C ALA A 77 4.73 -0.10 10.02
N ALA A 78 4.56 0.88 9.12
CA ALA A 78 3.32 1.03 8.36
C ALA A 78 3.03 -0.18 7.46
N ALA A 79 4.05 -0.71 6.76
CA ALA A 79 3.93 -1.88 5.90
C ALA A 79 3.49 -3.13 6.67
N LEU A 80 3.97 -3.33 7.91
CA LEU A 80 3.53 -4.42 8.78
C LEU A 80 2.06 -4.30 9.14
N CYS A 81 1.58 -3.11 9.51
CA CYS A 81 0.16 -2.88 9.76
C CYS A 81 -0.69 -3.21 8.51
N TYR A 82 -0.25 -2.76 7.33
CA TYR A 82 -0.94 -3.10 6.08
C TYR A 82 -0.89 -4.59 5.75
N ALA A 83 0.21 -5.28 6.05
CA ALA A 83 0.33 -6.72 5.86
C ALA A 83 -0.66 -7.48 6.77
N GLU A 84 -0.85 -7.05 8.02
CA GLU A 84 -1.85 -7.62 8.93
C GLU A 84 -3.27 -7.42 8.38
N PHE A 85 -3.60 -6.21 7.92
CA PHE A 85 -4.90 -5.96 7.30
C PHE A 85 -5.14 -6.77 6.02
N ALA A 86 -4.11 -6.91 5.17
CA ALA A 86 -4.19 -7.72 3.95
C ALA A 86 -4.41 -9.21 4.25
N GLY A 87 -3.85 -9.71 5.36
CA GLY A 87 -4.08 -11.08 5.83
C GLY A 87 -5.50 -11.29 6.38
N LEU A 88 -6.05 -10.32 7.11
CA LEU A 88 -7.38 -10.40 7.73
C LEU A 88 -8.53 -10.25 6.74
N ILE A 89 -8.34 -9.41 5.71
CA ILE A 89 -9.39 -9.05 4.76
C ILE A 89 -8.88 -9.34 3.34
N PRO A 90 -8.83 -10.63 2.92
CA PRO A 90 -8.27 -11.05 1.63
C PRO A 90 -9.28 -10.80 0.50
N VAL A 91 -9.73 -9.56 0.37
CA VAL A 91 -10.65 -9.08 -0.65
C VAL A 91 -9.86 -8.22 -1.63
N THR A 92 -10.09 -8.44 -2.92
CA THR A 92 -9.62 -7.51 -3.94
C THR A 92 -10.51 -6.26 -3.82
N GLY A 93 -9.91 -5.15 -3.39
CA GLY A 93 -10.57 -3.86 -3.24
C GLY A 93 -11.17 -3.34 -4.54
#